data_AF-A0A372RID7-F1
#
_entry.id   AF-A0A372RID7-F1
#
_cell.length_a   1.000
_cell.length_b   1.000
_cell.length_c   1.000
_cell.angle_alpha   90.00
_cell.angle_beta   90.00
_cell.angle_gamma   90.00
#
_symmetry.space_group_name_H-M   'P 1'
#
loop_
_entity.id
_entity.type
_entity.pdbx_description
1 polymer ?
#
loop_
_entity_poly.entity_id
_entity_poly.type
_entity_poly.pdbx_seq_one_letter_code
_entity_poly.pdbx_strand_id
1 'polypeptide(L)'
;MSNHFQQNFKNWTSGNHDVDEFIQKAQLNAKSYKQAIEWIEYDKFEDFEYLAKGGFGTTFKAVWKGGHMYQWNYDYNKFIRDAKKKVALKYLHNSQNITADF
;
A
#
# COMPACT_ATOMS: atom_id res chain seq x y z
N MET A 1 2.20 -6.51 15.14
CA MET A 1 2.26 -6.36 13.67
C MET A 1 1.00 -6.96 13.05
N SER A 2 0.87 -8.29 12.99
CA SER A 2 -0.31 -8.98 12.44
C SER A 2 -1.65 -8.52 13.06
N ASN A 3 -1.75 -8.47 14.41
CA ASN A 3 -2.96 -7.99 15.10
C ASN A 3 -3.40 -6.56 14.71
N HIS A 4 -2.46 -5.68 14.32
CA HIS A 4 -2.81 -4.32 13.91
C HIS A 4 -3.46 -4.30 12.53
N PHE A 5 -2.87 -5.01 11.56
CA PHE A 5 -3.45 -5.11 10.22
C PHE A 5 -4.82 -5.79 10.26
N GLN A 6 -4.98 -6.85 11.05
CA GLN A 6 -6.26 -7.55 11.25
C GLN A 6 -7.40 -6.62 11.67
N GLN A 7 -7.14 -5.67 12.58
CA GLN A 7 -8.16 -4.70 13.02
C GLN A 7 -8.63 -3.77 11.90
N ASN A 8 -7.80 -3.57 10.87
CA ASN A 8 -8.08 -2.69 9.74
C ASN A 8 -8.59 -3.40 8.48
N PHE A 9 -8.67 -4.73 8.45
CA PHE A 9 -9.12 -5.46 7.24
C PHE A 9 -10.54 -5.10 6.80
N LYS A 10 -11.38 -4.62 7.72
CA LYS A 10 -12.75 -4.16 7.39
C LYS A 10 -12.82 -2.72 6.90
N ASN A 11 -11.72 -1.97 6.97
CA ASN A 11 -11.68 -0.53 6.72
C ASN A 11 -11.20 -0.18 5.31
N TRP A 12 -10.77 -1.16 4.51
CA TRP A 12 -10.34 -0.95 3.13
C TRP A 12 -10.67 -2.19 2.28
N THR A 13 -10.81 -1.97 0.98
CA THR A 13 -10.89 -3.02 -0.04
C THR A 13 -10.35 -2.46 -1.35
N SER A 14 -9.67 -3.28 -2.14
CA SER A 14 -9.31 -2.94 -3.50
C SER A 14 -10.48 -3.06 -4.49
N GLY A 15 -11.60 -3.65 -4.07
CA GLY A 15 -12.68 -4.09 -4.95
C GLY A 15 -12.40 -5.43 -5.65
N ASN A 16 -11.22 -6.03 -5.46
CA ASN A 16 -10.84 -7.33 -6.00
C ASN A 16 -10.51 -8.30 -4.86
N HIS A 17 -11.26 -9.41 -4.79
CA HIS A 17 -11.14 -10.38 -3.70
C HIS A 17 -9.77 -11.04 -3.63
N ASP A 18 -9.19 -11.42 -4.77
CA ASP A 18 -7.91 -12.11 -4.83
C ASP A 18 -6.76 -11.21 -4.35
N VAL A 19 -6.79 -9.93 -4.74
CA VAL A 19 -5.83 -8.92 -4.29
C VAL A 19 -5.97 -8.66 -2.79
N ASP A 20 -7.20 -8.50 -2.30
CA ASP A 20 -7.45 -8.27 -0.88
C ASP A 20 -6.97 -9.46 -0.04
N GLU A 21 -7.28 -10.69 -0.45
CA GLU A 21 -6.86 -11.91 0.23
C GLU A 21 -5.32 -12.05 0.24
N PHE A 22 -4.66 -11.77 -0.88
CA PHE A 22 -3.20 -11.78 -0.99
C PHE A 22 -2.55 -10.80 -0.01
N ILE A 23 -3.02 -9.55 0.01
CA ILE A 23 -2.47 -8.50 0.89
C ILE A 23 -2.70 -8.86 2.36
N GLN A 24 -3.90 -9.34 2.72
CA GLN A 24 -4.20 -9.77 4.09
C GLN A 24 -3.30 -10.93 4.52
N LYS A 25 -3.14 -11.97 3.69
CA LYS A 25 -2.21 -13.09 3.96
C LYS A 25 -0.77 -12.62 4.14
N ALA A 26 -0.29 -11.71 3.29
CA ALA A 26 1.05 -11.14 3.40
C ALA A 26 1.22 -10.35 4.73
N GLN A 27 0.23 -9.54 5.09
CA GLN A 27 0.21 -8.77 6.34
C GLN A 27 0.16 -9.67 7.60
N LEU A 28 -0.58 -10.77 7.55
CA LEU A 28 -0.66 -11.76 8.64
C LEU A 28 0.67 -12.46 8.89
N ASN A 29 1.40 -12.76 7.82
CA ASN A 29 2.68 -13.47 7.86
C ASN A 29 3.89 -12.56 8.14
N ALA A 30 3.72 -11.24 8.07
CA ALA A 30 4.80 -10.28 8.28
C ALA A 30 5.29 -10.27 9.75
N LYS A 31 6.58 -10.55 9.96
CA LYS A 31 7.20 -10.54 11.30
C LYS A 31 7.68 -9.16 11.75
N SER A 32 7.82 -8.22 10.81
CA SER A 32 8.24 -6.84 11.07
C SER A 32 7.62 -5.87 10.06
N TYR A 33 7.68 -4.56 10.34
CA TYR A 33 7.17 -3.53 9.42
C TYR A 33 7.90 -3.56 8.07
N LYS A 34 9.17 -3.97 8.03
CA LYS A 34 9.95 -4.10 6.79
C LYS A 34 9.45 -5.20 5.86
N GLN A 35 8.70 -6.17 6.39
CA GLN A 35 8.16 -7.30 5.64
C GLN A 35 6.67 -7.14 5.30
N ALA A 36 6.01 -6.13 5.86
CA ALA A 36 4.58 -5.94 5.69
C ALA A 36 4.29 -5.15 4.41
N ILE A 37 3.34 -5.62 3.62
CA ILE A 37 2.70 -4.81 2.57
C ILE A 37 1.76 -3.84 3.26
N GLU A 38 1.87 -2.56 2.93
CA GLU A 38 0.96 -1.54 3.44
C GLU A 38 -0.06 -1.16 2.38
N TRP A 39 -1.35 -1.21 2.74
CA TRP A 39 -2.42 -0.63 1.94
C TRP A 39 -2.47 0.88 2.17
N ILE A 40 -2.38 1.68 1.12
CA ILE A 40 -2.33 3.14 1.19
C ILE A 40 -3.43 3.70 0.29
N GLU A 41 -4.36 4.43 0.90
CA GLU A 41 -5.42 5.13 0.17
C GLU A 41 -4.86 6.14 -0.82
N TYR A 42 -5.47 6.23 -2.00
CA TYR A 42 -5.01 7.10 -3.09
C TYR A 42 -4.99 8.58 -2.67
N ASP A 43 -5.88 8.98 -1.77
CA ASP A 43 -5.97 10.34 -1.22
C ASP A 43 -4.75 10.75 -0.38
N LYS A 44 -3.85 9.82 -0.03
CA LYS A 44 -2.60 10.11 0.69
C LYS A 44 -1.48 10.58 -0.23
N PHE A 45 -1.71 10.58 -1.54
CA PHE A 45 -0.77 11.07 -2.54
C PHE A 45 -1.20 12.43 -3.10
N GLU A 46 -0.22 13.26 -3.46
CA GLU A 46 -0.40 14.57 -4.09
C GLU A 46 0.70 14.84 -5.12
N ASP A 47 0.63 15.97 -5.82
CA ASP A 47 1.65 16.44 -6.77
C ASP A 47 2.04 15.42 -7.84
N PHE A 48 1.04 14.90 -8.56
CA PHE A 48 1.24 13.90 -9.61
C PHE A 48 1.88 14.51 -10.86
N GLU A 49 3.05 14.00 -11.24
CA GLU A 49 3.77 14.37 -12.46
C GLU A 49 3.97 13.10 -13.30
N TYR A 50 3.57 13.13 -14.58
CA TYR A 50 3.82 11.99 -15.48
C TYR A 50 5.31 11.72 -15.60
N LEU A 51 5.71 10.45 -15.47
CA LEU A 51 7.10 10.02 -15.65
C LEU A 51 7.28 9.25 -16.96
N ALA A 52 6.55 8.14 -17.13
CA ALA A 52 6.67 7.28 -18.29
C ALA A 52 5.50 6.30 -18.39
N LYS A 53 5.16 5.91 -19.62
CA LYS A 53 4.27 4.78 -19.92
C LYS A 53 5.10 3.62 -20.47
N GLY A 54 4.83 2.41 -19.99
CA GLY A 54 5.54 1.21 -20.46
C GLY A 54 4.98 -0.07 -19.87
N GLY A 55 5.14 -1.18 -20.59
CA GLY A 55 4.54 -2.47 -20.22
C GLY A 55 3.06 -2.33 -19.89
N PHE A 56 2.65 -2.86 -18.74
CA PHE A 56 1.25 -2.89 -18.28
C PHE A 56 0.78 -1.64 -17.55
N GLY A 57 1.49 -0.51 -17.60
CA GLY A 57 1.11 0.64 -16.77
C GLY A 57 1.69 1.99 -17.15
N THR A 58 1.28 2.99 -16.39
CA THR A 58 1.77 4.37 -16.44
C THR A 58 2.35 4.75 -15.09
N THR A 59 3.55 5.32 -15.08
CA THR A 59 4.25 5.73 -13.87
C THR A 59 4.21 7.24 -13.72
N PHE A 60 3.95 7.69 -12.49
CA PHE A 60 3.95 9.08 -12.08
C PHE A 60 4.97 9.26 -10.96
N LYS A 61 5.59 10.44 -10.88
CA LYS A 61 6.12 10.92 -9.61
C LYS A 61 4.94 11.44 -8.78
N ALA A 62 4.98 11.22 -7.48
CA ALA A 62 4.01 11.77 -6.55
C ALA A 62 4.68 12.06 -5.20
N VAL A 63 4.00 12.84 -4.36
CA VAL A 63 4.36 13.04 -2.96
C VAL A 63 3.42 12.21 -2.10
N TRP A 64 3.96 11.28 -1.31
CA TRP A 64 3.22 10.58 -0.27
C TRP A 64 3.22 11.40 1.02
N LYS A 65 2.05 11.90 1.41
CA LYS A 65 1.90 12.82 2.56
C LYS A 65 2.34 12.22 3.89
N GLY A 66 2.11 10.92 4.08
CA GLY A 66 2.28 10.25 5.37
C GLY A 66 3.57 9.46 5.53
N GLY A 67 4.37 9.32 4.46
CA GLY A 67 5.61 8.54 4.48
C GLY A 67 5.43 7.06 4.86
N HIS A 68 6.52 6.30 4.75
CA HIS A 68 6.53 4.89 5.10
C HIS A 68 6.58 4.68 6.61
N MET A 69 5.95 3.62 7.09
CA MET A 69 6.11 3.15 8.47
C MET A 69 7.53 2.63 8.69
N TYR A 70 8.15 3.00 9.82
CA TYR A 70 9.50 2.51 10.15
C TYR A 70 9.68 2.05 11.60
N GLN A 71 8.68 2.24 12.46
CA GLN A 71 8.73 1.75 13.83
C GLN A 71 7.33 1.60 14.42
N TRP A 72 7.13 0.63 15.30
CA TRP A 72 5.94 0.53 16.13
C TRP A 72 6.16 1.25 17.47
N ASN A 73 5.25 2.15 17.83
CA ASN A 73 5.21 2.77 19.15
C ASN A 73 4.20 2.01 20.02
N TYR A 74 4.70 1.36 21.08
CA TYR A 74 3.87 0.54 21.98
C TYR A 74 2.98 1.38 22.90
N ASP A 75 3.43 2.57 23.31
CA ASP A 75 2.68 3.45 24.23
C ASP A 75 1.41 3.99 23.57
N TYR A 76 1.49 4.34 22.28
CA TYR A 76 0.37 4.88 21.51
C TYR A 76 -0.31 3.85 20.60
N ASN A 77 0.17 2.60 20.61
CA ASN A 77 -0.33 1.50 19.80
C ASN A 77 -0.45 1.87 18.29
N LYS A 78 0.54 2.61 17.77
CA LYS A 78 0.54 3.16 16.40
C LYS A 78 1.91 3.08 15.74
N PHE A 79 1.93 3.04 14.41
CA PHE A 79 3.17 3.20 13.66
C PHE A 79 3.66 4.64 13.70
N ILE A 80 4.97 4.78 13.90
CA ILE A 80 5.70 5.99 13.56
C ILE A 80 6.02 5.94 12.07
N ARG A 81 5.78 7.05 11.40
CA ARG A 81 5.94 7.19 9.95
C ARG A 81 6.95 8.29 9.65
N ASP A 82 7.63 8.13 8.51
CA ASP A 82 8.49 9.18 7.97
C ASP A 82 7.64 10.40 7.57
N ALA A 83 8.28 11.54 7.32
CA ALA A 83 7.61 12.71 6.79
C ALA A 83 7.22 12.52 5.31
N LYS A 84 6.69 13.58 4.69
CA LYS A 84 6.37 13.60 3.25
C LYS A 84 7.52 13.06 2.41
N LYS A 85 7.24 12.14 1.49
CA LYS A 85 8.26 11.50 0.64
C LYS A 85 7.89 11.55 -0.83
N LYS A 86 8.85 11.86 -1.69
CA LYS A 86 8.70 11.68 -3.14
C LYS A 86 8.75 10.18 -3.46
N VAL A 87 7.80 9.71 -4.25
CA VAL A 87 7.64 8.30 -4.62
C VAL A 87 7.36 8.17 -6.12
N ALA A 88 7.58 6.97 -6.66
CA ALA A 88 7.05 6.59 -7.97
C ALA A 88 5.75 5.81 -7.77
N LEU A 89 4.64 6.31 -8.32
CA LEU A 89 3.35 5.65 -8.32
C LEU A 89 3.11 5.02 -9.69
N LYS A 90 2.95 3.70 -9.75
CA LYS A 90 2.64 3.00 -11.00
C LYS A 90 1.17 2.61 -11.04
N TYR A 91 0.42 3.24 -11.94
CA TYR A 91 -0.93 2.85 -12.30
C TYR A 91 -0.90 1.66 -13.25
N LEU A 92 -1.57 0.57 -12.89
CA LEU A 92 -1.66 -0.63 -13.72
C LEU A 92 -2.93 -0.57 -14.57
N HIS A 93 -2.78 -0.71 -15.89
CA HIS A 93 -3.93 -0.70 -16.81
C HIS A 93 -4.71 -2.00 -16.67
N ASN A 94 -6.05 -1.92 -16.79
CA ASN A 94 -6.97 -3.06 -16.74
C ASN A 94 -6.86 -3.89 -15.45
N SER A 95 -6.37 -3.32 -14.35
CA SER A 95 -6.14 -4.03 -13.09
C SER A 95 -7.43 -4.48 -12.39
N GLN A 96 -8.59 -3.96 -12.80
CA GLN A 96 -9.89 -4.30 -12.22
C GLN A 96 -10.30 -5.75 -12.51
N ASN A 97 -9.76 -6.35 -13.58
CA ASN A 97 -10.05 -7.73 -13.99
C ASN A 97 -8.86 -8.67 -13.75
N ILE A 98 -7.98 -8.35 -12.80
CA ILE A 98 -6.89 -9.26 -12.43
C ILE A 98 -7.49 -10.52 -11.81
N THR A 99 -7.17 -11.66 -12.38
CA THR A 99 -7.50 -13.00 -11.87
C THR A 99 -6.22 -13.65 -11.34
N ALA A 100 -6.37 -14.62 -10.43
CA ALA A 100 -5.25 -15.43 -9.96
C ALA A 100 -4.69 -16.40 -11.03
N ASP A 101 -5.43 -16.62 -12.12
CA ASP A 101 -5.04 -17.50 -13.22
C ASP A 101 -3.99 -16.83 -14.13
N PHE A 102 -2.86 -17.51 -14.34
CA PHE A 102 -1.77 -17.14 -15.25
C PHE A 102 -1.72 -18.07 -16.47
#